data_AF-A0A151ZGU3-F1
#
_entry.id   AF-A0A151ZGU3-F1
#
_cell.length_a   1.000
_cell.length_b   1.000
_cell.length_c   1.000
_cell.angle_alpha   90.00
_cell.angle_beta   90.00
_cell.angle_gamma   90.00
#
_symmetry.space_group_name_H-M   'P 1'
#
loop_
_entity.id
_entity.type
_entity.pdbx_description
1 polymer ?
#
loop_
_entity_poly.entity_id
_entity_poly.type
_entity_poly.pdbx_seq_one_letter_code
_entity_poly.pdbx_strand_id
1 'polypeptide(L)'
;MSDPIGTVLNDFFRLMGKCQKQYESQPNGQHLVSACVFSTFCPTQSEAIFNCYSKQDADFKSCFNEEVEYSKCYSSLLQDPTTLSKENQIKFSYISKLPKTQGQ
;
A
#
# COMPACT_ATOMS: atom_id res chain seq x y z
N MET A 1 -10.38 6.06 28.99
CA MET A 1 -9.10 5.74 28.31
C MET A 1 -9.42 5.53 26.83
N SER A 2 -8.82 6.32 25.94
CA SER A 2 -9.00 6.19 24.50
C SER A 2 -8.38 4.87 24.04
N ASP A 3 -9.09 4.09 23.22
CA ASP A 3 -8.56 2.86 22.64
C ASP A 3 -7.41 3.21 21.66
N PRO A 4 -6.14 2.86 21.98
CA PRO A 4 -5.00 3.20 21.13
C PRO A 4 -5.06 2.48 19.77
N ILE A 5 -5.67 1.28 19.71
CA ILE A 5 -5.84 0.53 18.45
C ILE A 5 -6.86 1.26 17.58
N GLY A 6 -7.99 1.67 18.16
CA GLY A 6 -9.03 2.42 17.46
C GLY A 6 -8.52 3.74 16.87
N THR A 7 -7.63 4.44 17.57
CA THR A 7 -7.01 5.67 17.06
C THR A 7 -6.08 5.39 15.88
N VAL A 8 -5.18 4.40 16.02
CA VAL A 8 -4.23 3.99 14.96
C VAL A 8 -4.96 3.58 13.68
N LEU A 9 -6.03 2.79 13.79
CA LEU A 9 -6.80 2.33 12.63
C LEU A 9 -7.63 3.45 12.00
N ASN A 10 -8.22 4.35 12.78
CA ASN A 10 -8.95 5.50 12.24
C ASN A 10 -8.06 6.41 11.39
N ASP A 11 -6.84 6.70 11.86
CA ASP A 11 -5.89 7.51 11.10
C ASP A 11 -5.43 6.79 9.83
N PHE A 12 -5.27 5.47 9.89
CA PHE A 12 -4.94 4.65 8.72
C PHE A 12 -6.08 4.61 7.70
N PHE A 13 -7.35 4.48 8.12
CA PHE A 13 -8.49 4.53 7.21
C PHE A 13 -8.65 5.90 6.56
N ARG A 14 -8.36 6.98 7.30
CA ARG A 14 -8.30 8.34 6.73
C ARG A 14 -7.21 8.44 5.66
N LEU A 15 -6.04 7.84 5.87
CA LEU A 15 -5.00 7.78 4.85
C LEU A 15 -5.47 6.99 3.62
N MET A 16 -6.06 5.81 3.80
CA MET A 16 -6.59 5.00 2.68
C MET A 16 -7.62 5.78 1.87
N GLY A 17 -8.58 6.45 2.54
CA GLY A 17 -9.58 7.28 1.87
C GLY A 17 -8.98 8.48 1.13
N LYS A 18 -7.93 9.11 1.67
CA LYS A 18 -7.19 10.18 0.97
C LYS A 18 -6.48 9.66 -0.27
N CYS A 19 -5.75 8.54 -0.16
CA CYS A 19 -5.09 7.89 -1.29
C CYS A 19 -6.10 7.54 -2.40
N GLN A 20 -7.21 6.89 -2.03
CA GLN A 20 -8.29 6.54 -2.96
C GLN A 20 -8.81 7.78 -3.70
N LYS A 21 -9.27 8.79 -2.96
CA LYS A 21 -9.82 10.02 -3.54
C LYS A 21 -8.83 10.76 -4.44
N GLN A 22 -7.54 10.70 -4.13
CA GLN A 22 -6.52 11.42 -4.88
C GLN A 22 -6.16 10.75 -6.21
N TYR A 23 -6.15 9.42 -6.25
CA TYR A 23 -5.54 8.67 -7.36
C TYR A 23 -6.52 7.78 -8.13
N GLU A 24 -7.70 7.45 -7.60
CA GLU A 24 -8.62 6.48 -8.25
C GLU A 24 -9.03 6.85 -9.68
N SER A 25 -9.14 8.15 -9.98
CA SER A 25 -9.55 8.65 -11.29
C SER A 25 -8.40 8.84 -12.26
N GLN A 26 -7.16 8.56 -11.84
CA GLN A 26 -5.98 8.71 -12.69
C GLN A 26 -5.74 7.44 -13.52
N PRO A 27 -5.05 7.54 -14.67
CA PRO A 27 -4.48 6.38 -15.33
C PRO A 27 -3.67 5.55 -14.34
N ASN A 28 -3.81 4.23 -14.36
CA ASN A 28 -3.19 3.32 -13.39
C ASN A 28 -3.57 3.60 -11.92
N GLY A 29 -4.74 4.22 -11.69
CA GLY A 29 -5.18 4.68 -10.37
C GLY A 29 -5.11 3.61 -9.27
N GLN A 30 -5.43 2.36 -9.57
CA GLN A 30 -5.31 1.26 -8.60
C GLN A 30 -3.87 1.03 -8.11
N HIS A 31 -2.89 1.09 -9.02
CA HIS A 31 -1.47 0.95 -8.67
C HIS A 31 -1.00 2.16 -7.84
N LEU A 32 -1.43 3.36 -8.19
CA LEU A 32 -1.11 4.60 -7.46
C LEU A 32 -1.74 4.63 -6.06
N VAL A 33 -2.99 4.19 -5.92
CA VAL A 33 -3.64 4.02 -4.61
C VAL A 33 -2.89 3.00 -3.76
N SER A 34 -2.57 1.83 -4.34
CA SER A 34 -1.83 0.76 -3.65
C SER A 34 -0.49 1.28 -3.13
N ALA A 35 0.31 1.91 -3.99
CA ALA A 35 1.60 2.51 -3.62
C ALA A 35 1.45 3.57 -2.51
N CYS A 36 0.45 4.45 -2.61
CA CYS A 36 0.18 5.47 -1.59
C CYS A 36 -0.09 4.84 -0.22
N VAL A 37 -0.95 3.82 -0.14
CA VAL A 37 -1.29 3.16 1.13
C VAL A 37 -0.10 2.36 1.68
N PHE A 38 0.56 1.59 0.82
CA PHE A 38 1.67 0.71 1.20
C PHE A 38 2.99 1.42 1.48
N SER A 39 3.11 2.71 1.13
CA SER A 39 4.24 3.55 1.54
C SER A 39 4.42 3.57 3.07
N THR A 40 3.35 3.30 3.82
CA THR A 40 3.36 3.12 5.29
C THR A 40 4.27 1.96 5.74
N PHE A 41 4.45 0.94 4.89
CA PHE A 41 5.13 -0.33 5.24
C PHE A 41 6.39 -0.58 4.41
N CYS A 42 6.33 -0.27 3.11
CA CYS A 42 7.40 -0.48 2.13
C CYS A 42 7.69 0.84 1.40
N PRO A 43 8.22 1.88 2.07
CA PRO A 43 8.30 3.23 1.53
C PRO A 43 9.11 3.29 0.22
N THR A 44 10.30 2.69 0.19
CA THR A 44 11.19 2.71 -0.99
C THR A 44 10.56 2.03 -2.19
N GLN A 45 9.98 0.84 -2.01
CA GLN A 45 9.36 0.08 -3.10
C GLN A 45 8.07 0.75 -3.58
N SER A 46 7.29 1.33 -2.65
CA SER A 46 6.08 2.06 -2.99
C SER A 46 6.38 3.32 -3.79
N GLU A 47 7.43 4.06 -3.44
CA GLU A 47 7.89 5.21 -4.22
C GLU A 47 8.32 4.80 -5.63
N ALA A 48 9.04 3.68 -5.78
CA ALA A 48 9.43 3.17 -7.10
C ALA A 48 8.21 2.82 -7.97
N ILE A 49 7.22 2.10 -7.42
CA ILE A 49 5.94 1.82 -8.10
C ILE A 49 5.23 3.11 -8.49
N PHE A 50 5.11 4.04 -7.54
CA PHE A 50 4.43 5.31 -7.77
C PHE A 50 5.07 6.09 -8.91
N ASN A 51 6.40 6.22 -8.88
CA ASN A 51 7.17 6.91 -9.91
C ASN A 51 7.06 6.23 -11.28
N CYS A 52 6.93 4.90 -11.31
CA CYS A 52 6.72 4.18 -12.56
C CYS A 52 5.33 4.44 -13.13
N TYR A 53 4.26 4.18 -12.36
CA TYR A 53 2.88 4.32 -12.82
C TYR A 53 2.39 5.76 -13.00
N SER A 54 3.13 6.75 -12.49
CA SER A 54 2.88 8.17 -12.76
C SER A 54 3.27 8.61 -14.17
N LYS A 55 4.00 7.78 -14.94
CA LYS A 55 4.36 8.08 -16.33
C LYS A 55 3.16 7.88 -17.25
N GLN A 56 3.06 8.73 -18.28
CA GLN A 56 1.91 8.77 -19.19
C GLN A 56 1.62 7.43 -19.90
N ASP A 57 2.68 6.69 -20.28
CA ASP A 57 2.58 5.42 -21.01
C ASP A 57 2.94 4.22 -20.12
N ALA A 58 2.81 4.36 -18.80
CA ALA A 58 3.10 3.27 -17.89
C ALA A 58 2.08 2.13 -18.04
N ASP A 59 2.59 0.92 -18.19
CA ASP A 59 1.85 -0.32 -18.09
C ASP A 59 2.56 -1.31 -17.14
N PHE A 60 1.89 -2.41 -16.83
CA PHE A 60 2.45 -3.46 -15.98
C PHE A 60 3.82 -3.99 -16.47
N LYS A 61 4.01 -4.09 -17.78
CA LYS A 61 5.25 -4.62 -18.36
C LYS A 61 6.41 -3.65 -18.15
N SER A 62 6.16 -2.36 -18.31
CA SER A 62 7.14 -1.29 -18.11
C SER A 62 7.53 -1.12 -16.63
N CYS A 63 6.62 -1.45 -15.71
CA CYS A 63 6.81 -1.37 -14.27
C CYS A 63 7.06 -2.72 -13.58
N PHE A 64 7.35 -3.77 -14.36
CA PHE A 64 7.42 -5.14 -13.84
C PHE A 64 8.50 -5.32 -12.77
N ASN A 65 9.65 -4.67 -12.92
CA ASN A 65 10.74 -4.79 -11.96
C ASN A 65 10.35 -4.18 -10.61
N GLU A 66 9.70 -3.02 -10.64
CA GLU A 66 9.17 -2.35 -9.45
C GLU A 66 8.09 -3.20 -8.78
N GLU A 67 7.20 -3.82 -9.56
CA GLU A 67 6.15 -4.75 -9.07
C GLU A 67 6.73 -5.97 -8.36
N VAL A 68 7.83 -6.51 -8.89
CA VAL A 68 8.57 -7.63 -8.27
C VAL A 68 9.16 -7.21 -6.93
N GLU A 69 9.87 -6.08 -6.87
CA GLU A 69 10.49 -5.59 -5.62
C GLU A 69 9.43 -5.22 -4.57
N TYR A 70 8.34 -4.61 -5.00
CA TYR A 70 7.18 -4.32 -4.16
C TYR A 70 6.56 -5.60 -3.59
N SER A 71 6.34 -6.61 -4.44
CA SER A 71 5.80 -7.91 -4.03
C SER A 71 6.73 -8.66 -3.07
N LYS A 72 8.05 -8.54 -3.24
CA LYS A 72 9.05 -9.10 -2.30
C LYS A 72 8.95 -8.45 -0.93
N CYS A 73 8.87 -7.12 -0.87
CA CYS A 73 8.72 -6.42 0.40
C CYS A 73 7.42 -6.84 1.11
N TYR A 74 6.30 -6.86 0.38
CA TYR A 74 5.02 -7.30 0.93
C TYR A 74 5.07 -8.75 1.46
N SER A 75 5.65 -9.66 0.68
CA SER A 75 5.78 -11.07 1.07
C SER A 75 6.67 -11.24 2.30
N SER A 76 7.74 -10.46 2.42
CA SER A 76 8.60 -10.46 3.61
C SER A 76 7.84 -10.00 4.85
N LEU A 77 6.99 -8.97 4.73
CA LEU A 77 6.17 -8.49 5.84
C LEU A 77 5.04 -9.46 6.23
N LEU A 78 4.51 -10.23 5.28
CA LEU A 78 3.56 -11.31 5.58
C LEU A 78 4.21 -12.43 6.41
N GLN A 79 5.49 -12.71 6.15
CA GLN A 79 6.25 -13.73 6.88
C GLN A 79 6.69 -13.23 8.26
N ASP A 80 7.17 -11.99 8.33
CA ASP A 80 7.65 -11.37 9.56
C ASP A 80 7.30 -9.87 9.63
N PRO A 81 6.12 -9.53 10.20
CA PRO A 81 5.73 -8.14 10.40
C PRO A 81 6.46 -7.48 11.58
N THR A 82 7.26 -8.21 12.37
CA THR A 82 7.90 -7.65 13.57
C THR A 82 8.96 -6.60 13.27
N THR A 83 9.40 -6.54 12.01
CA THR A 83 10.28 -5.50 11.44
C THR A 83 9.61 -4.10 11.41
N LEU A 84 8.28 -4.02 11.50
CA LEU A 84 7.52 -2.77 11.55
C LEU A 84 7.40 -2.25 12.99
N SER A 85 7.14 -0.95 13.15
CA SER A 85 6.71 -0.40 14.45
C SER A 85 5.39 -1.04 14.91
N LYS A 86 5.10 -1.07 16.22
CA LYS A 86 3.83 -1.63 16.74
C LYS A 86 2.58 -1.05 16.07
N GLU A 87 2.57 0.25 15.82
CA GLU A 87 1.46 0.91 15.11
C GLU A 87 1.33 0.41 13.67
N ASN A 88 2.45 0.27 12.95
CA ASN A 88 2.42 -0.23 11.58
C ASN A 88 2.13 -1.73 11.51
N GLN A 89 2.49 -2.51 12.53
CA GLN A 89 2.05 -3.90 12.67
C GLN A 89 0.53 -4.01 12.76
N ILE A 90 -0.12 -3.13 13.53
CA ILE A 90 -1.59 -3.07 13.64
C ILE A 90 -2.23 -2.75 12.27
N LYS A 91 -1.74 -1.69 11.61
CA LYS A 91 -2.21 -1.28 10.27
C LYS A 91 -2.00 -2.39 9.24
N PHE A 92 -0.83 -3.02 9.24
CA PHE A 92 -0.49 -4.11 8.32
C PHE A 92 -1.35 -5.35 8.56
N SER A 93 -1.61 -5.70 9.82
CA SER A 93 -2.49 -6.82 10.19
C SER A 93 -3.93 -6.62 9.70
N TYR A 94 -4.40 -5.37 9.63
CA TYR A 94 -5.71 -5.06 9.06
C TYR A 94 -5.68 -5.25 7.53
N ILE A 95 -4.76 -4.58 6.83
CA ILE A 95 -4.77 -4.57 5.36
C ILE A 95 -4.45 -5.93 4.74
N SER A 96 -3.60 -6.73 5.39
CA SER A 96 -3.26 -8.09 4.93
C SER A 96 -4.41 -9.09 5.08
N LYS A 97 -5.42 -8.77 5.89
CA LYS A 97 -6.64 -9.58 6.09
C LYS A 97 -7.84 -9.10 5.30
N LEU A 98 -7.75 -7.94 4.63
CA LEU A 98 -8.80 -7.55 3.71
C LEU A 98 -8.90 -8.61 2.63
N PRO A 99 -10.12 -9.07 2.29
CA PRO A 99 -10.30 -9.98 1.18
C PRO A 99 -9.64 -9.33 -0.03
N LYS A 100 -8.71 -10.06 -0.68
CA LYS A 100 -8.24 -9.68 -2.01
C LYS A 100 -9.51 -9.59 -2.83
N THR A 101 -9.97 -8.39 -3.16
CA THR A 101 -10.96 -8.23 -4.23
C THR A 101 -10.30 -8.80 -5.47
N GLN A 102 -10.59 -10.07 -5.74
CA GLN A 102 -10.40 -10.66 -7.05
C GLN A 102 -11.36 -9.92 -7.99
N GLY A 103 -10.95 -8.76 -8.49
CA GLY A 103 -11.44 -8.25 -9.77
C GLY A 103 -10.51 -8.87 -10.83
N GLN A 104 -10.99 -9.78 -11.68
CA GLN A 104 -11.80 -9.47 -12.88
C GLN A 104 -11.05 -8.56 -13.84
#